data_AF-A0A2V4TQ38-F1
#
_entry.id   AF-A0A2V4TQ38-F1
#
_cell.length_a   1.000
_cell.length_b   1.000
_cell.length_c   1.000
_cell.angle_alpha   90.00
_cell.angle_beta   90.00
_cell.angle_gamma   90.00
#
_symmetry.space_group_name_H-M   'P 1'
#
loop_
_entity.id
_entity.type
_entity.pdbx_description
1 polymer ?
#
loop_
_entity_poly.entity_id
_entity_poly.type
_entity_poly.pdbx_seq_one_letter_code
_entity_poly.pdbx_strand_id
1 'polypeptide(L)'
;MTYREALAQHAVAISTSDSPDMPALGLSDQHLSDAMTEIARHLLALGARIVYGGDLRANGFTELLFELVARHRRDADDGDERAGILNYLAWPVHIQKPVQELERIQSDLNGVAKLVLLDLQGRVVTMGERRNFPEQNPTGEEWQQGLTAMREAAARTTHGRIVLGGRVDRYSGLMPGIAEEALLALQGKQPLFVIGGFGGCARDIAETLGIVAPWTNAHRGWAERQAFEAFSWRDLNNGLTEQENAIVARTPHVDQAVALILRGLFRLGPRAV
;
A
#
# COMPACT_ATOMS: atom_id res chain seq x y z
N MET A 1 25.19 22.27 -7.71
CA MET A 1 24.05 21.52 -8.27
C MET A 1 23.35 20.89 -7.09
N THR A 2 22.14 21.33 -6.76
CA THR A 2 21.33 20.71 -5.72
C THR A 2 20.96 19.33 -6.25
N TYR A 3 21.56 18.28 -5.66
CA TYR A 3 21.16 16.90 -5.94
C TYR A 3 19.68 16.79 -5.59
N ARG A 4 18.88 16.21 -6.49
CA ARG A 4 17.46 15.95 -6.24
C ARG A 4 17.26 14.48 -6.50
N GLU A 5 16.88 13.75 -5.46
CA GLU A 5 16.64 12.32 -5.57
C GLU A 5 15.55 12.05 -6.62
N ALA A 6 15.70 10.95 -7.36
CA ALA A 6 14.91 10.66 -8.55
C ALA A 6 13.40 10.58 -8.27
N LEU A 7 13.01 10.15 -7.06
CA LEU A 7 11.62 10.00 -6.65
C LEU A 7 11.17 11.04 -5.60
N ALA A 8 11.94 12.12 -5.36
CA ALA A 8 11.69 13.09 -4.30
C ALA A 8 10.27 13.70 -4.26
N GLN A 9 9.48 13.68 -5.33
CA GLN A 9 8.10 14.21 -5.36
C GLN A 9 7.03 13.13 -5.46
N HIS A 10 7.42 11.86 -5.49
CA HIS A 10 6.49 10.76 -5.70
C HIS A 10 6.07 10.17 -4.36
N ALA A 11 4.78 9.95 -4.24
CA ALA A 11 4.18 9.22 -3.13
C ALA A 11 3.75 7.85 -3.67
N VAL A 12 4.35 6.78 -3.15
CA VAL A 12 4.11 5.42 -3.59
C VAL A 12 3.41 4.65 -2.48
N ALA A 13 2.24 4.08 -2.78
CA ALA A 13 1.52 3.25 -1.83
C ALA A 13 2.01 1.80 -1.89
N ILE A 14 2.18 1.18 -0.73
CA ILE A 14 2.45 -0.25 -0.61
C ILE A 14 1.27 -0.90 0.09
N SER A 15 0.55 -1.73 -0.66
CA SER A 15 -0.63 -2.47 -0.19
C SER A 15 -0.27 -3.95 -0.02
N THR A 16 -0.26 -4.41 1.23
CA THR A 16 0.08 -5.80 1.56
C THR A 16 -0.85 -6.36 2.64
N SER A 17 -1.15 -7.65 2.54
CA SER A 17 -1.72 -8.44 3.64
C SER A 17 -1.48 -9.92 3.39
N ASP A 18 -1.63 -10.74 4.43
CA ASP A 18 -1.41 -12.18 4.34
C ASP A 18 -2.21 -12.81 3.20
N SER A 19 -1.58 -13.74 2.49
CA SER A 19 -2.21 -14.51 1.43
C SER A 19 -2.40 -15.96 1.87
N PRO A 20 -3.57 -16.58 1.64
CA PRO A 20 -3.80 -17.97 1.98
C PRO A 20 -2.99 -18.94 1.12
N ASP A 21 -2.40 -18.47 0.01
CA ASP A 21 -1.64 -19.32 -0.90
C ASP A 21 -0.16 -19.44 -0.54
N MET A 22 0.35 -18.54 0.32
CA MET A 22 1.79 -18.50 0.64
C MET A 22 2.34 -19.86 1.09
N PRO A 23 1.67 -20.63 1.97
CA PRO A 23 2.18 -21.95 2.35
C PRO A 23 2.33 -22.91 1.16
N ALA A 24 1.39 -22.90 0.22
CA ALA A 24 1.46 -23.75 -0.98
C ALA A 24 2.57 -23.30 -1.96
N LEU A 25 2.98 -22.03 -1.89
CA LEU A 25 4.11 -21.47 -2.63
C LEU A 25 5.46 -21.69 -1.91
N GLY A 26 5.46 -22.32 -0.74
CA GLY A 26 6.67 -22.45 0.10
C GLY A 26 7.09 -21.14 0.76
N LEU A 27 6.17 -20.17 0.85
CA LEU A 27 6.37 -18.85 1.45
C LEU A 27 5.76 -18.79 2.85
N SER A 28 6.26 -17.85 3.64
CA SER A 28 5.80 -17.55 5.00
C SER A 28 5.57 -16.06 5.13
N ASP A 29 4.92 -15.64 6.22
CA ASP A 29 4.67 -14.23 6.53
C ASP A 29 5.98 -13.41 6.58
N GLN A 30 7.10 -14.05 6.95
CA GLN A 30 8.43 -13.43 6.92
C GLN A 30 8.83 -13.01 5.50
N HIS A 31 8.56 -13.82 4.49
CA HIS A 31 8.88 -13.46 3.10
C HIS A 31 8.07 -12.24 2.64
N LEU A 32 6.81 -12.12 3.06
CA LEU A 32 5.99 -10.95 2.76
C LEU A 32 6.53 -9.69 3.46
N SER A 33 7.00 -9.86 4.71
CA SER A 33 7.62 -8.80 5.50
C SER A 33 8.94 -8.32 4.90
N ASP A 34 9.81 -9.25 4.53
CA ASP A 34 11.09 -8.96 3.89
C ASP A 34 10.85 -8.24 2.56
N ALA A 35 9.87 -8.71 1.78
CA ALA A 35 9.53 -8.09 0.51
C ALA A 35 9.06 -6.64 0.67
N MET A 36 8.15 -6.40 1.61
CA MET A 36 7.65 -5.07 1.92
C MET A 36 8.75 -4.14 2.42
N THR A 37 9.61 -4.65 3.31
CA THR A 37 10.77 -3.92 3.87
C THR A 37 11.76 -3.55 2.77
N GLU A 38 12.07 -4.46 1.85
CA GLU A 38 13.01 -4.24 0.75
C GLU A 38 12.50 -3.22 -0.26
N ILE A 39 11.21 -3.31 -0.63
CA ILE A 39 10.55 -2.34 -1.50
C ILE A 39 10.56 -0.96 -0.85
N ALA A 40 10.15 -0.87 0.41
CA ALA A 40 10.13 0.39 1.15
C ALA A 40 11.53 1.01 1.25
N ARG A 41 12.56 0.21 1.56
CA ARG A 41 13.95 0.65 1.66
C ARG A 41 14.41 1.33 0.38
N HIS A 42 14.21 0.68 -0.76
CA HIS A 42 14.65 1.21 -2.05
C HIS A 42 13.88 2.47 -2.46
N LEU A 43 12.57 2.54 -2.19
CA LEU A 43 11.77 3.73 -2.46
C LEU A 43 12.24 4.92 -1.62
N LEU A 44 12.47 4.72 -0.32
CA LEU A 44 12.97 5.76 0.60
C LEU A 44 14.37 6.23 0.22
N ALA A 45 15.28 5.31 -0.15
CA ALA A 45 16.63 5.65 -0.61
C ALA A 45 16.66 6.47 -1.90
N LEU A 46 15.55 6.51 -2.64
CA LEU A 46 15.37 7.32 -3.85
C LEU A 46 14.52 8.58 -3.60
N GLY A 47 14.21 8.89 -2.33
CA GLY A 47 13.45 10.07 -1.93
C GLY A 47 11.93 9.94 -2.05
N ALA A 48 11.41 8.76 -2.36
CA ALA A 48 9.97 8.58 -2.44
C ALA A 48 9.32 8.69 -1.05
N ARG A 49 8.11 9.24 -1.02
CA ARG A 49 7.24 9.17 0.14
C ARG A 49 6.43 7.89 0.10
N ILE A 50 6.37 7.14 1.20
CA ILE A 50 5.54 5.93 1.28
C ILE A 50 4.15 6.29 1.79
N VAL A 51 3.11 5.77 1.14
CA VAL A 51 1.72 5.82 1.62
C VAL A 51 1.35 4.42 2.14
N TYR A 52 0.84 4.35 3.36
CA TYR A 52 0.52 3.08 4.01
C TYR A 52 -0.81 3.16 4.76
N GLY A 53 -1.66 2.14 4.59
CA GLY A 53 -2.90 1.96 5.32
C GLY A 53 -2.64 1.21 6.62
N GLY A 54 -2.78 1.90 7.74
CA GLY A 54 -2.14 1.55 9.00
C GLY A 54 -2.55 0.22 9.60
N ASP A 55 -1.53 -0.54 9.97
CA ASP A 55 -1.60 -1.62 10.94
C ASP A 55 -0.82 -1.21 12.19
N LEU A 56 -1.50 -0.62 13.17
CA LEU A 56 -0.88 -0.22 14.45
C LEU A 56 -0.76 -1.39 15.44
N ARG A 57 -0.89 -2.65 14.99
CA ARG A 57 -0.63 -3.81 15.85
C ARG A 57 0.87 -3.87 16.18
N ALA A 58 1.19 -4.30 17.40
CA ALA A 58 2.57 -4.63 17.78
C ALA A 58 3.13 -5.71 16.85
N ASN A 59 4.37 -5.54 16.36
CA ASN A 59 4.97 -6.35 15.30
C ASN A 59 4.28 -6.25 13.93
N GLY A 60 3.43 -5.25 13.71
CA GLY A 60 2.91 -4.90 12.38
C GLY A 60 3.98 -4.19 11.54
N PHE A 61 3.75 -4.11 10.23
CA PHE A 61 4.73 -3.52 9.30
C PHE A 61 5.05 -2.04 9.58
N THR A 62 4.15 -1.37 10.28
CA THR A 62 4.30 0.03 10.69
C THR A 62 5.60 0.29 11.45
N GLU A 63 5.96 -0.55 12.43
CA GLU A 63 7.19 -0.37 13.23
C GLU A 63 8.45 -0.52 12.38
N LEU A 64 8.49 -1.55 11.52
CA LEU A 64 9.60 -1.80 10.59
C LEU A 64 9.78 -0.64 9.60
N LEU A 65 8.69 -0.10 9.05
CA LEU A 65 8.75 1.06 8.16
C LEU A 65 9.35 2.29 8.85
N PHE A 66 8.98 2.53 10.10
CA PHE A 66 9.49 3.67 10.86
C PHE A 66 10.98 3.52 11.18
N GLU A 67 11.44 2.31 11.53
CA GLU A 67 12.86 2.04 11.68
C GLU A 67 13.64 2.28 10.38
N LEU A 68 13.10 1.87 9.23
CA LEU A 68 13.73 2.09 7.92
C LEU A 68 13.94 3.57 7.64
N VAL A 69 12.92 4.40 7.85
CA VAL A 69 13.02 5.86 7.63
C VAL A 69 13.99 6.51 8.60
N ALA A 70 13.99 6.13 9.88
CA ALA A 70 14.93 6.67 10.87
C ALA A 70 16.41 6.37 10.52
N ARG A 71 16.68 5.29 9.77
CA ARG A 71 18.01 5.00 9.23
C ARG A 71 18.32 5.84 7.99
N HIS A 72 17.41 5.96 7.02
CA HIS A 72 17.65 6.70 5.78
C HIS A 72 17.70 8.22 5.96
N ARG A 73 16.93 8.80 6.88
CA ARG A 73 16.98 10.25 7.16
C ARG A 73 18.32 10.73 7.70
N ARG A 74 19.14 9.85 8.28
CA ARG A 74 20.53 10.22 8.66
C ARG A 74 21.40 10.50 7.44
N ASP A 75 21.03 10.01 6.27
CA ASP A 75 21.80 10.10 5.03
C ASP A 75 21.18 11.07 3.99
N ALA A 76 19.98 11.59 4.24
CA ALA A 76 19.26 12.48 3.32
C ALA A 76 19.71 13.95 3.45
N ASP A 77 19.69 14.68 2.33
CA ASP A 77 20.17 16.06 2.18
C ASP A 77 19.58 17.05 3.19
N ASP A 78 20.41 18.02 3.57
CA ASP A 78 20.11 19.16 4.45
C ASP A 78 18.97 20.02 3.82
N GLY A 79 17.71 19.72 4.17
CA GLY A 79 16.54 20.51 3.77
C GLY A 79 15.22 19.78 3.44
N ASP A 80 15.15 18.45 3.39
CA ASP A 80 13.85 17.75 3.21
C ASP A 80 13.15 17.46 4.55
N GLU A 81 12.33 18.41 4.99
CA GLU A 81 11.56 18.27 6.24
C GLU A 81 10.35 17.33 6.11
N ARG A 82 9.99 16.87 4.90
CA ARG A 82 8.74 16.11 4.67
C ARG A 82 8.83 14.70 5.26
N ALA A 83 7.81 14.30 6.01
CA ALA A 83 7.75 12.95 6.58
C ALA A 83 7.81 11.88 5.48
N GLY A 84 8.77 10.95 5.59
CA GLY A 84 9.02 9.90 4.60
C GLY A 84 7.86 8.92 4.45
N ILE A 85 6.99 8.82 5.47
CA ILE A 85 5.78 7.99 5.45
C ILE A 85 4.54 8.82 5.75
N LEU A 86 3.44 8.53 5.04
CA LEU A 86 2.06 8.86 5.38
C LEU A 86 1.36 7.59 5.87
N ASN A 87 1.06 7.54 7.17
CA ASN A 87 0.31 6.44 7.76
C ASN A 87 -1.15 6.85 7.95
N TYR A 88 -2.03 6.31 7.11
CA TYR A 88 -3.46 6.59 7.14
C TYR A 88 -4.18 5.65 8.10
N LEU A 89 -4.96 6.21 9.02
CA LEU A 89 -5.83 5.45 9.92
C LEU A 89 -7.29 5.77 9.64
N ALA A 90 -8.04 4.73 9.31
CA ALA A 90 -9.49 4.81 9.18
C ALA A 90 -10.15 5.12 10.53
N TRP A 91 -11.30 5.80 10.48
CA TRP A 91 -12.17 6.06 11.63
C TRP A 91 -12.33 4.88 12.59
N PRO A 92 -12.79 3.70 12.13
CA PRO A 92 -13.01 2.55 13.00
C PRO A 92 -11.72 2.11 13.72
N VAL A 93 -10.54 2.34 13.14
CA VAL A 93 -9.26 1.93 13.75
C VAL A 93 -8.86 2.89 14.88
N HIS A 94 -8.86 4.20 14.61
CA HIS A 94 -8.36 5.17 15.59
C HIS A 94 -9.39 5.52 16.68
N ILE A 95 -10.69 5.28 16.45
CA ILE A 95 -11.74 5.57 17.44
C ILE A 95 -11.76 4.54 18.58
N GLN A 96 -11.23 3.33 18.36
CA GLN A 96 -11.06 2.31 19.39
C GLN A 96 -9.85 2.54 20.30
N LYS A 97 -8.97 3.47 19.93
CA LYS A 97 -7.72 3.74 20.67
C LYS A 97 -7.87 4.96 21.59
N PRO A 98 -7.29 4.91 22.80
CA PRO A 98 -7.15 6.09 23.63
C PRO A 98 -6.43 7.21 22.86
N VAL A 99 -6.93 8.44 22.98
CA VAL A 99 -6.32 9.58 22.27
C VAL A 99 -4.87 9.80 22.71
N GLN A 100 -4.54 9.52 23.98
CA GLN A 100 -3.18 9.63 24.52
C GLN A 100 -2.22 8.63 23.86
N GLU A 101 -2.70 7.44 23.48
CA GLU A 101 -1.90 6.46 22.74
C GLU A 101 -1.57 7.00 21.34
N LEU A 102 -2.56 7.57 20.65
CA LEU A 102 -2.37 8.18 19.33
C LEU A 102 -1.42 9.39 19.38
N GLU A 103 -1.49 10.20 20.44
CA GLU A 103 -0.56 11.32 20.67
C GLU A 103 0.88 10.84 20.89
N ARG A 104 1.06 9.80 21.69
CA ARG A 104 2.37 9.17 21.90
C ARG A 104 2.92 8.64 20.57
N ILE A 105 2.13 7.88 19.83
CA ILE A 105 2.53 7.37 18.50
C ILE A 105 2.92 8.55 17.60
N GLN A 106 2.09 9.60 17.49
CA GLN A 106 2.42 10.74 16.65
C GLN A 106 3.73 11.43 17.07
N SER A 107 3.99 11.53 18.37
CA SER A 107 5.24 12.09 18.92
C SER A 107 6.46 11.22 18.60
N ASP A 108 6.35 9.90 18.78
CA ASP A 108 7.43 8.94 18.51
C ASP A 108 7.79 8.91 17.02
N LEU A 109 6.85 9.30 16.16
CA LEU A 109 7.01 9.37 14.71
C LEU A 109 7.43 10.74 14.19
N ASN A 110 7.61 11.72 15.07
CA ASN A 110 7.96 13.06 14.66
C ASN A 110 9.24 13.05 13.83
N GLY A 111 9.17 13.64 12.62
CA GLY A 111 10.29 13.60 11.68
C GLY A 111 10.58 12.22 11.08
N VAL A 112 9.64 11.29 11.08
CA VAL A 112 9.78 9.98 10.40
C VAL A 112 8.53 9.72 9.58
N ALA A 113 7.37 9.75 10.24
CA ALA A 113 6.08 9.50 9.63
C ALA A 113 5.04 10.53 10.09
N LYS A 114 4.07 10.80 9.23
CA LYS A 114 2.90 11.58 9.58
C LYS A 114 1.70 10.64 9.74
N LEU A 115 1.11 10.66 10.92
CA LEU A 115 -0.17 10.01 11.19
C LEU A 115 -1.31 10.85 10.61
N VAL A 116 -2.16 10.26 9.79
CA VAL A 116 -3.33 10.90 9.18
C VAL A 116 -4.58 10.16 9.62
N LEU A 117 -5.33 10.75 10.55
CA LEU A 117 -6.60 10.22 11.03
C LEU A 117 -7.71 10.66 10.09
N LEU A 118 -8.62 9.76 9.72
CA LEU A 118 -9.74 10.06 8.83
C LEU A 118 -11.07 9.72 9.48
N ASP A 119 -12.06 10.58 9.30
CA ASP A 119 -13.44 10.27 9.66
C ASP A 119 -14.12 9.32 8.66
N LEU A 120 -15.39 8.99 8.92
CA LEU A 120 -16.23 8.14 8.06
C LEU A 120 -16.47 8.71 6.66
N GLN A 121 -16.17 10.00 6.43
CA GLN A 121 -16.27 10.66 5.13
C GLN A 121 -14.89 10.86 4.47
N GLY A 122 -13.82 10.33 5.08
CA GLY A 122 -12.47 10.45 4.55
C GLY A 122 -11.88 11.85 4.71
N ARG A 123 -12.42 12.66 5.63
CA ARG A 123 -11.86 13.97 5.98
C ARG A 123 -10.82 13.81 7.07
N VAL A 124 -9.76 14.60 6.99
CA VAL A 124 -8.69 14.58 7.98
C VAL A 124 -9.21 15.10 9.32
N VAL A 125 -9.02 14.29 10.36
CA VAL A 125 -9.32 14.64 11.75
C VAL A 125 -8.01 15.02 12.45
N THR A 126 -7.94 16.24 12.96
CA THR A 126 -6.80 16.69 13.75
C THR A 126 -6.79 16.01 15.13
N MET A 127 -5.64 15.99 15.80
CA MET A 127 -5.59 15.46 17.18
C MET A 127 -6.50 16.24 18.14
N GLY A 128 -6.62 17.55 17.95
CA GLY A 128 -7.53 18.39 18.74
C GLY A 128 -8.99 18.00 18.56
N GLU A 129 -9.42 17.72 17.32
CA GLU A 129 -10.77 17.21 17.05
C GLU A 129 -10.95 15.79 17.59
N ARG A 130 -9.95 14.91 17.42
CA ARG A 130 -9.99 13.53 17.91
C ARG A 130 -10.23 13.47 19.42
N ARG A 131 -9.69 14.41 20.21
CA ARG A 131 -9.91 14.49 21.67
C ARG A 131 -11.39 14.65 22.07
N ASN A 132 -12.22 15.17 21.17
CA ASN A 132 -13.64 15.38 21.43
C ASN A 132 -14.48 14.11 21.24
N PHE A 133 -13.88 13.03 20.73
CA PHE A 133 -14.57 11.76 20.54
C PHE A 133 -14.12 10.75 21.59
N PRO A 134 -15.04 10.16 22.37
CA PRO A 134 -14.69 9.08 23.28
C PRO A 134 -14.29 7.82 22.50
N GLU A 135 -13.64 6.89 23.19
CA GLU A 135 -13.41 5.55 22.65
C GLU A 135 -14.74 4.84 22.43
N GLN A 136 -14.88 4.20 21.27
CA GLN A 136 -16.08 3.44 20.95
C GLN A 136 -15.76 2.24 20.07
N ASN A 137 -16.60 1.21 20.17
CA ASN A 137 -16.57 0.06 19.28
C ASN A 137 -17.37 0.40 18.01
N PRO A 138 -16.73 0.49 16.84
CA PRO A 138 -17.42 0.80 15.59
C PRO A 138 -18.33 -0.35 15.19
N THR A 139 -19.45 0.00 14.57
CA THR A 139 -20.34 -0.96 13.91
C THR A 139 -19.70 -1.57 12.66
N GLY A 140 -20.23 -2.68 12.16
CA GLY A 140 -19.78 -3.28 10.90
C GLY A 140 -19.89 -2.32 9.70
N GLU A 141 -20.92 -1.49 9.67
CA GLU A 141 -21.12 -0.45 8.64
C GLU A 141 -20.03 0.63 8.72
N GLU A 142 -19.73 1.14 9.93
CA GLU A 142 -18.64 2.09 10.13
C GLU A 142 -17.26 1.50 9.76
N TRP A 143 -17.07 0.20 9.98
CA TRP A 143 -15.88 -0.51 9.51
C TRP A 143 -15.75 -0.49 8.00
N GLN A 144 -16.81 -0.86 7.29
CA GLN A 144 -16.82 -0.87 5.82
C GLN A 144 -16.63 0.55 5.27
N GLN A 145 -17.45 1.50 5.71
CA GLN A 145 -17.42 2.89 5.26
C GLN A 145 -16.07 3.55 5.56
N GLY A 146 -15.56 3.42 6.79
CA GLY A 146 -14.31 4.05 7.20
C GLY A 146 -13.09 3.50 6.46
N LEU A 147 -13.05 2.20 6.18
CA LEU A 147 -11.94 1.60 5.41
C LEU A 147 -11.97 2.04 3.95
N THR A 148 -13.14 2.06 3.31
CA THR A 148 -13.31 2.59 1.94
C THR A 148 -12.90 4.06 1.87
N ALA A 149 -13.43 4.90 2.77
CA ALA A 149 -13.10 6.32 2.81
C ALA A 149 -11.58 6.58 3.00
N MET A 150 -10.92 5.74 3.80
CA MET A 150 -9.47 5.78 3.97
C MET A 150 -8.72 5.40 2.68
N ARG A 151 -9.12 4.32 2.01
CA ARG A 151 -8.51 3.86 0.74
C ARG A 151 -8.64 4.92 -0.36
N GLU A 152 -9.80 5.55 -0.47
CA GLU A 152 -10.03 6.66 -1.40
C GLU A 152 -9.16 7.87 -1.09
N ALA A 153 -9.05 8.25 0.19
CA ALA A 153 -8.19 9.36 0.62
C ALA A 153 -6.71 9.09 0.36
N ALA A 154 -6.24 7.87 0.63
CA ALA A 154 -4.88 7.45 0.32
C ALA A 154 -4.61 7.48 -1.19
N ALA A 155 -5.55 6.96 -2.01
CA ALA A 155 -5.43 6.95 -3.47
C ALA A 155 -5.28 8.36 -4.06
N ARG A 156 -6.00 9.37 -3.54
CA ARG A 156 -5.88 10.78 -3.98
C ARG A 156 -4.48 11.39 -3.77
N THR A 157 -3.70 10.85 -2.84
CA THR A 157 -2.34 11.34 -2.53
C THR A 157 -1.25 10.46 -3.09
N THR A 158 -1.62 9.32 -3.66
CA THR A 158 -0.71 8.32 -4.20
C THR A 158 -0.48 8.60 -5.68
N HIS A 159 0.77 8.57 -6.10
CA HIS A 159 1.16 8.69 -7.48
C HIS A 159 1.29 7.29 -8.12
N GLY A 160 1.81 6.30 -7.40
CA GLY A 160 1.85 4.90 -7.85
C GLY A 160 1.56 3.90 -6.73
N ARG A 161 1.04 2.73 -7.06
CA ARG A 161 0.66 1.70 -6.09
C ARG A 161 1.35 0.37 -6.39
N ILE A 162 1.85 -0.27 -5.36
CA ILE A 162 2.41 -1.61 -5.39
C ILE A 162 1.52 -2.50 -4.53
N VAL A 163 1.02 -3.59 -5.11
CA VAL A 163 0.19 -4.58 -4.40
C VAL A 163 0.89 -5.93 -4.35
N LEU A 164 0.86 -6.60 -3.20
CA LEU A 164 1.42 -7.94 -3.02
C LEU A 164 0.63 -8.74 -1.98
N GLY A 165 0.50 -10.05 -2.22
CA GLY A 165 -0.27 -10.96 -1.38
C GLY A 165 -1.77 -10.65 -1.38
N GLY A 166 -2.39 -10.80 -0.22
CA GLY A 166 -3.74 -10.33 0.04
C GLY A 166 -4.74 -11.40 0.40
N ARG A 167 -5.50 -11.13 1.47
CA ARG A 167 -6.61 -12.00 1.88
C ARG A 167 -7.72 -11.95 0.84
N VAL A 168 -8.31 -13.11 0.57
CA VAL A 168 -9.46 -13.29 -0.34
C VAL A 168 -10.70 -13.78 0.41
N ASP A 169 -10.56 -14.03 1.71
CA ASP A 169 -11.65 -14.36 2.64
C ASP A 169 -11.54 -13.50 3.91
N ARG A 170 -12.63 -13.47 4.69
CA ARG A 170 -12.71 -12.82 6.03
C ARG A 170 -12.12 -11.40 6.04
N TYR A 171 -12.35 -10.65 4.98
CA TYR A 171 -12.00 -9.24 4.87
C TYR A 171 -13.17 -8.35 5.32
N SER A 172 -12.85 -7.09 5.64
CA SER A 172 -13.84 -6.05 5.95
C SER A 172 -14.01 -5.13 4.75
N GLY A 173 -15.24 -5.01 4.25
CA GLY A 173 -15.57 -4.20 3.07
C GLY A 173 -16.50 -4.95 2.11
N LEU A 174 -16.75 -4.35 0.95
CA LEU A 174 -17.47 -4.99 -0.16
C LEU A 174 -16.57 -5.98 -0.92
N MET A 175 -15.27 -5.74 -0.93
CA MET A 175 -14.26 -6.57 -1.59
C MET A 175 -12.97 -6.61 -0.75
N PRO A 176 -12.00 -7.49 -1.07
CA PRO A 176 -10.68 -7.46 -0.45
C PRO A 176 -10.04 -6.07 -0.50
N GLY A 177 -9.35 -5.66 0.56
CA GLY A 177 -8.75 -4.32 0.61
C GLY A 177 -7.74 -4.05 -0.51
N ILE A 178 -6.91 -5.03 -0.85
CA ILE A 178 -5.98 -4.94 -1.99
C ILE A 178 -6.72 -4.80 -3.31
N ALA A 179 -7.87 -5.48 -3.49
CA ALA A 179 -8.69 -5.31 -4.69
C ALA A 179 -9.24 -3.89 -4.77
N GLU A 180 -9.82 -3.36 -3.70
CA GLU A 180 -10.38 -2.01 -3.71
C GLU A 180 -9.31 -0.96 -4.03
N GLU A 181 -8.13 -1.07 -3.41
CA GLU A 181 -7.01 -0.17 -3.66
C GLU A 181 -6.44 -0.28 -5.08
N ALA A 182 -6.37 -1.48 -5.64
CA ALA A 182 -5.97 -1.70 -7.03
C ALA A 182 -6.99 -1.15 -8.02
N LEU A 183 -8.29 -1.34 -7.74
CA LEU A 183 -9.37 -0.85 -8.57
C LEU A 183 -9.39 0.69 -8.59
N LEU A 184 -9.22 1.33 -7.44
CA LEU A 184 -9.06 2.79 -7.34
C LEU A 184 -7.87 3.29 -8.17
N ALA A 185 -6.73 2.58 -8.14
CA ALA A 185 -5.56 2.93 -8.95
C ALA A 185 -5.86 2.82 -10.46
N LEU A 186 -6.48 1.72 -10.90
CA LEU A 186 -6.85 1.50 -12.30
C LEU A 186 -7.84 2.56 -12.80
N GLN A 187 -8.90 2.84 -12.03
CA GLN A 187 -9.90 3.87 -12.35
C GLN A 187 -9.28 5.28 -12.41
N GLY A 188 -8.34 5.56 -11.49
CA GLY A 188 -7.56 6.80 -11.46
C GLY A 188 -6.47 6.88 -12.52
N LYS A 189 -6.27 5.83 -13.33
CA LYS A 189 -5.14 5.68 -14.27
C LYS A 189 -3.77 5.87 -13.62
N GLN A 190 -3.67 5.54 -12.33
CA GLN A 190 -2.43 5.58 -11.59
C GLN A 190 -1.58 4.34 -11.89
N PRO A 191 -0.25 4.47 -11.99
CA PRO A 191 0.68 3.36 -12.04
C PRO A 191 0.38 2.29 -10.99
N LEU A 192 0.11 1.06 -11.43
CA LEU A 192 -0.16 -0.10 -10.60
C LEU A 192 0.85 -1.22 -10.88
N PHE A 193 1.58 -1.64 -9.86
CA PHE A 193 2.49 -2.78 -9.91
C PHE A 193 1.88 -3.95 -9.12
N VAL A 194 1.65 -5.08 -9.79
CA VAL A 194 0.99 -6.26 -9.20
C VAL A 194 1.98 -7.38 -9.00
N ILE A 195 2.43 -7.59 -7.75
CA ILE A 195 3.35 -8.67 -7.37
C ILE A 195 2.53 -9.91 -6.98
N GLY A 196 2.12 -10.67 -7.99
CA GLY A 196 1.30 -11.88 -7.82
C GLY A 196 2.04 -13.12 -7.34
N GLY A 197 3.38 -13.07 -7.21
CA GLY A 197 4.17 -14.23 -6.77
C GLY A 197 3.96 -14.65 -5.31
N PHE A 198 3.30 -13.82 -4.50
CA PHE A 198 2.88 -14.14 -3.12
C PHE A 198 1.47 -14.76 -3.05
N GLY A 199 0.82 -14.96 -4.20
CA GLY A 199 -0.55 -15.46 -4.27
C GLY A 199 -1.58 -14.44 -3.79
N GLY A 200 -2.75 -14.95 -3.38
CA GLY A 200 -3.82 -14.17 -2.79
C GLY A 200 -4.50 -13.22 -3.78
N CYS A 201 -5.00 -12.10 -3.26
CA CYS A 201 -5.74 -11.11 -4.02
C CYS A 201 -4.91 -10.50 -5.17
N ALA A 202 -3.63 -10.19 -4.95
CA ALA A 202 -2.75 -9.67 -5.98
C ALA A 202 -2.59 -10.66 -7.15
N ARG A 203 -2.50 -11.96 -6.87
CA ARG A 203 -2.47 -12.99 -7.92
C ARG A 203 -3.78 -13.04 -8.69
N ASP A 204 -4.90 -13.04 -8.00
CA ASP A 204 -6.23 -13.08 -8.62
C ASP A 204 -6.45 -11.86 -9.55
N ILE A 205 -5.97 -10.67 -9.16
CA ILE A 205 -5.98 -9.47 -10.00
C ILE A 205 -5.11 -9.68 -11.24
N ALA A 206 -3.88 -10.19 -11.07
CA ALA A 206 -2.96 -10.41 -12.20
C ALA A 206 -3.51 -11.41 -13.24
N GLU A 207 -4.21 -12.45 -12.77
CA GLU A 207 -4.91 -13.41 -13.62
C GLU A 207 -6.07 -12.75 -14.38
N THR A 208 -6.88 -11.95 -13.68
CA THR A 208 -8.06 -11.29 -14.26
C THR A 208 -7.67 -10.24 -15.31
N LEU A 209 -6.56 -9.52 -15.09
CA LEU A 209 -6.00 -8.55 -16.05
C LEU A 209 -5.27 -9.21 -17.24
N GLY A 210 -5.21 -10.55 -17.29
CA GLY A 210 -4.55 -11.29 -18.36
C GLY A 210 -3.02 -11.21 -18.35
N ILE A 211 -2.40 -10.86 -17.21
CA ILE A 211 -0.94 -10.74 -17.08
C ILE A 211 -0.30 -12.14 -16.97
N VAL A 212 -0.97 -13.04 -16.27
CA VAL A 212 -0.52 -14.41 -15.99
C VAL A 212 -1.65 -15.39 -16.19
N ALA A 213 -1.30 -16.63 -16.54
CA ALA A 213 -2.28 -17.71 -16.62
C ALA A 213 -2.82 -18.04 -15.21
N PRO A 214 -4.10 -18.42 -15.10
CA PRO A 214 -4.68 -18.90 -13.85
C PRO A 214 -3.85 -20.05 -13.26
N TRP A 215 -3.55 -19.98 -11.97
CA TRP A 215 -2.83 -21.04 -11.29
C TRP A 215 -3.70 -22.28 -11.04
N THR A 216 -5.02 -22.08 -10.88
CA THR A 216 -5.99 -23.18 -10.81
C THR A 216 -7.17 -22.91 -11.75
N ASN A 217 -7.87 -23.96 -12.18
CA ASN A 217 -9.08 -23.80 -13.01
C ASN A 217 -10.26 -23.18 -12.23
N ALA A 218 -10.18 -23.08 -10.90
CA ALA A 218 -11.20 -22.47 -10.07
C ALA A 218 -10.78 -21.04 -9.71
N HIS A 219 -11.37 -20.07 -10.39
CA HIS A 219 -11.25 -18.67 -9.97
C HIS A 219 -11.92 -18.51 -8.60
N ARG A 220 -11.18 -17.99 -7.62
CA ARG A 220 -11.79 -17.62 -6.33
C ARG A 220 -12.80 -16.50 -6.54
N GLY A 221 -14.03 -16.73 -6.10
CA GLY A 221 -15.15 -15.80 -6.22
C GLY A 221 -15.28 -14.90 -5.00
N TRP A 222 -14.37 -13.95 -4.82
CA TRP A 222 -14.59 -12.82 -3.91
C TRP A 222 -15.41 -11.73 -4.62
N ALA A 223 -16.20 -10.99 -3.84
CA ALA A 223 -17.15 -10.01 -4.37
C ALA A 223 -16.44 -8.87 -5.13
N GLU A 224 -17.07 -8.38 -6.21
CA GLU A 224 -16.55 -7.32 -7.09
C GLU A 224 -15.32 -7.69 -7.95
N ARG A 225 -14.89 -8.95 -8.00
CA ARG A 225 -13.80 -9.37 -8.91
C ARG A 225 -14.07 -9.02 -10.38
N GLN A 226 -15.32 -9.14 -10.81
CA GLN A 226 -15.77 -8.80 -12.17
C GLN A 226 -15.50 -7.34 -12.56
N ALA A 227 -15.35 -6.43 -11.59
CA ALA A 227 -15.01 -5.03 -11.88
C ALA A 227 -13.66 -4.88 -12.58
N PHE A 228 -12.76 -5.86 -12.44
CA PHE A 228 -11.47 -5.90 -13.11
C PHE A 228 -11.54 -6.36 -14.57
N GLU A 229 -12.64 -6.99 -15.01
CA GLU A 229 -12.80 -7.47 -16.40
C GLU A 229 -12.87 -6.32 -17.42
N ALA A 230 -13.17 -5.11 -16.95
CA ALA A 230 -13.12 -3.89 -17.76
C ALA A 230 -11.68 -3.42 -18.04
N PHE A 231 -10.67 -4.03 -17.43
CA PHE A 231 -9.27 -3.65 -17.51
C PHE A 231 -8.39 -4.80 -18.00
N SER A 232 -7.18 -4.46 -18.43
CA SER A 232 -6.15 -5.39 -18.87
C SER A 232 -4.79 -4.96 -18.36
N TRP A 233 -3.74 -5.74 -18.65
CA TRP A 233 -2.36 -5.35 -18.37
C TRP A 233 -1.97 -3.98 -18.95
N ARG A 234 -2.64 -3.51 -20.02
CA ARG A 234 -2.37 -2.20 -20.64
C ARG A 234 -2.79 -1.02 -19.76
N ASP A 235 -3.72 -1.25 -18.84
CA ASP A 235 -4.28 -0.24 -17.95
C ASP A 235 -3.46 -0.06 -16.67
N LEU A 236 -2.38 -0.83 -16.50
CA LEU A 236 -1.49 -0.72 -15.34
C LEU A 236 -0.71 0.60 -15.29
N ASN A 237 -0.54 1.29 -16.42
CA ASN A 237 0.14 2.59 -16.51
C ASN A 237 1.50 2.67 -15.79
N ASN A 238 2.20 1.54 -15.62
CA ASN A 238 3.33 1.42 -14.70
C ASN A 238 4.72 1.50 -15.39
N GLY A 239 4.76 1.84 -16.68
CA GLY A 239 5.99 1.97 -17.46
C GLY A 239 6.67 0.65 -17.83
N LEU A 240 6.08 -0.50 -17.49
CA LEU A 240 6.59 -1.82 -17.82
C LEU A 240 5.97 -2.37 -19.11
N THR A 241 6.76 -3.18 -19.82
CA THR A 241 6.24 -3.98 -20.94
C THR A 241 5.37 -5.13 -20.43
N GLU A 242 4.61 -5.78 -21.32
CA GLU A 242 3.82 -6.98 -21.00
C GLU A 242 4.69 -8.07 -20.37
N GLN A 243 5.87 -8.33 -20.94
CA GLN A 243 6.80 -9.34 -20.43
C GLN A 243 7.34 -8.98 -19.05
N GLU A 244 7.67 -7.71 -18.81
CA GLU A 244 8.13 -7.25 -17.50
C GLU A 244 7.02 -7.35 -16.45
N ASN A 245 5.78 -6.97 -16.80
CA ASN A 245 4.62 -7.17 -15.93
C ASN A 245 4.37 -8.65 -15.61
N ALA A 246 4.52 -9.54 -16.59
CA ALA A 246 4.42 -10.97 -16.37
C ALA A 246 5.50 -11.52 -15.41
N ILE A 247 6.70 -10.94 -15.41
CA ILE A 247 7.76 -11.29 -14.46
C ILE A 247 7.38 -10.83 -13.05
N VAL A 248 6.99 -9.55 -12.88
CA VAL A 248 6.56 -9.01 -11.57
C VAL A 248 5.38 -9.81 -11.00
N ALA A 249 4.41 -10.17 -11.84
CA ALA A 249 3.22 -10.92 -11.43
C ALA A 249 3.49 -12.39 -11.05
N ARG A 250 4.66 -12.95 -11.39
CA ARG A 250 5.02 -14.34 -11.07
C ARG A 250 6.04 -14.46 -9.95
N THR A 251 6.88 -13.45 -9.78
CA THR A 251 8.07 -13.59 -8.94
C THR A 251 7.74 -13.45 -7.45
N PRO A 252 8.15 -14.40 -6.60
CA PRO A 252 8.25 -14.18 -5.16
C PRO A 252 9.60 -13.54 -4.78
N HIS A 253 10.54 -13.38 -5.73
CA HIS A 253 11.86 -12.84 -5.47
C HIS A 253 11.82 -11.31 -5.44
N VAL A 254 11.97 -10.74 -4.25
CA VAL A 254 11.81 -9.29 -4.06
C VAL A 254 12.81 -8.47 -4.87
N ASP A 255 14.07 -8.88 -4.98
CA ASP A 255 15.08 -8.12 -5.75
C ASP A 255 14.68 -7.95 -7.21
N GLN A 256 14.09 -8.99 -7.81
CA GLN A 256 13.58 -8.94 -9.17
C GLN A 256 12.36 -8.02 -9.28
N ALA A 257 11.45 -8.07 -8.30
CA ALA A 257 10.30 -7.18 -8.25
C ALA A 257 10.75 -5.71 -8.12
N VAL A 258 11.65 -5.41 -7.18
CA VAL A 258 12.20 -4.06 -6.94
C VAL A 258 12.87 -3.52 -8.20
N ALA A 259 13.75 -4.29 -8.84
CA ALA A 259 14.44 -3.83 -10.05
C ALA A 259 13.46 -3.43 -11.17
N LEU A 260 12.36 -4.17 -11.34
CA LEU A 260 11.34 -3.86 -12.33
C LEU A 260 10.44 -2.70 -11.87
N ILE A 261 10.03 -2.64 -10.61
CA ILE A 261 9.25 -1.52 -10.07
C ILE A 261 9.99 -0.20 -10.30
N LEU A 262 11.27 -0.13 -9.91
CA LEU A 262 12.10 1.07 -10.09
C LEU A 262 12.27 1.41 -11.57
N ARG A 263 12.48 0.42 -12.43
CA ARG A 263 12.54 0.61 -13.88
C ARG A 263 11.25 1.23 -14.43
N GLY A 264 10.10 0.73 -13.99
CA GLY A 264 8.79 1.27 -14.38
C GLY A 264 8.63 2.72 -13.95
N LEU A 265 8.87 3.01 -12.67
CA LEU A 265 8.82 4.37 -12.11
C LEU A 265 9.75 5.34 -12.85
N PHE A 266 10.98 4.94 -13.17
CA PHE A 266 11.92 5.80 -13.90
C PHE A 266 11.51 6.09 -15.35
N ARG A 267 10.79 5.16 -16.01
CA ARG A 267 10.29 5.37 -17.38
C ARG A 267 9.10 6.32 -17.45
N LEU A 268 8.29 6.39 -16.40
CA LEU A 268 7.16 7.32 -16.32
C LEU A 268 7.66 8.78 -16.19
N GLY A 269 8.87 8.96 -15.63
CA GLY A 269 9.47 10.27 -15.44
C GLY A 269 8.71 11.16 -14.45
N PRO A 270 9.21 12.36 -14.14
CA PRO A 270 8.68 13.20 -13.06
C PRO A 270 7.29 13.82 -13.31
N ARG A 271 6.66 13.55 -14.47
CA ARG A 271 5.44 14.25 -14.94
C ARG A 271 4.28 13.31 -15.29
N ALA A 272 4.46 12.00 -15.30
CA ALA A 272 3.42 11.04 -15.72
C ALA A 272 2.86 10.19 -14.55
N VAL A 273 3.15 10.59 -13.31
CA VAL A 273 2.79 9.87 -12.07
C VAL A 273 2.14 10.84 -11.10
#